data_AF-A0A7Y6IFB0-F1
#
_entry.id   AF-A0A7Y6IFB0-F1
#
_cell.length_a   1.000
_cell.length_b   1.000
_cell.length_c   1.000
_cell.angle_alpha   90.00
_cell.angle_beta   90.00
_cell.angle_gamma   90.00
#
_symmetry.space_group_name_H-M   'P 1'
#
loop_
_entity.id
_entity.type
_entity.pdbx_description
1 polymer ?
#
loop_
_entity_poly.entity_id
_entity_poly.type
_entity_poly.pdbx_seq_one_letter_code
_entity_poly.pdbx_strand_id
1 'polypeptide(L)'
;MNSTVKRIAVACLAMFALLMANVNYVQAVKADKYSEDSRNLRNFYERYAVQRGRITAGGKEILAQSRDTGSSEFRFVRQYTDGKLYAHITGFFSPESASGIEAAENKLLDGSSSDLLLRRSIDLFTGEPTKGANVDLTINPRAQKAAYDALRESGKRGALVAINPKTGAILAMVSLPSYDPAELSGTNKKQVFTRYDELAKDKNQPLLNRAIGQTYPPGSTFKVVTAAAYLEDDDSRGPNTTVEAPQRLPLPGTTISLPNYGGAACGAGQVPLVFALEKSCNTPFGSIGMELGYDKMKEQTEKFGMGEQIGVPMSVTQSDFGPEEDKAALAMASIGQRSNRMTPLQMAMIAAGIANNGTVMKPYLVNKITDSKGDSIEDADPQELSEAVSPETAGKLREMMVSVVNNGTANLAQIPGVQVAGKTGTAETSDNRPPHAWFISFAPANDPQIAVAVIVESGAANVGAEATGGHTAAPIAKQVMEAVLKN
;
A
#
# COMPACT_ATOMS: atom_id res chain seq x y z
N MET A 1 -63.19 -11.50 43.84
CA MET A 1 -62.71 -10.71 42.67
C MET A 1 -63.49 -11.13 41.44
N ASN A 2 -64.19 -10.21 40.79
CA ASN A 2 -65.06 -10.47 39.62
C ASN A 2 -64.24 -11.14 38.49
N SER A 3 -64.73 -12.24 37.92
CA SER A 3 -64.04 -13.03 36.88
C SER A 3 -63.75 -12.20 35.63
N THR A 4 -64.64 -11.25 35.31
CA THR A 4 -64.45 -10.28 34.23
C THR A 4 -63.26 -9.36 34.49
N VAL A 5 -63.11 -8.89 35.74
CA VAL A 5 -61.97 -8.05 36.15
C VAL A 5 -60.66 -8.82 36.10
N LYS A 6 -60.64 -10.11 36.48
CA LYS A 6 -59.45 -10.98 36.34
C LYS A 6 -59.02 -11.13 34.87
N ARG A 7 -59.98 -11.37 33.96
CA ARG A 7 -59.69 -11.53 32.52
C ARG A 7 -59.13 -10.25 31.92
N ILE A 8 -59.68 -9.09 32.28
CA ILE A 8 -59.16 -7.79 31.85
C ILE A 8 -57.75 -7.57 32.41
N ALA A 9 -57.51 -7.84 33.69
CA ALA A 9 -56.19 -7.69 34.30
C ALA A 9 -55.13 -8.58 33.64
N VAL A 10 -55.47 -9.84 33.33
CA VAL A 10 -54.58 -10.76 32.61
C VAL A 10 -54.31 -10.28 31.18
N ALA A 11 -55.33 -9.79 30.47
CA ALA A 11 -55.15 -9.21 29.14
C ALA A 11 -54.23 -7.99 29.17
N CYS A 12 -54.39 -7.09 30.15
CA CYS A 12 -53.51 -5.94 30.34
C CYS A 12 -52.07 -6.36 30.67
N LEU A 13 -51.87 -7.33 31.56
CA LEU A 13 -50.53 -7.86 31.87
C LEU A 13 -49.86 -8.48 30.65
N ALA A 14 -50.61 -9.23 29.84
CA ALA A 14 -50.10 -9.80 28.60
C ALA A 14 -49.68 -8.71 27.60
N MET A 15 -50.48 -7.64 27.45
CA MET A 15 -50.12 -6.50 26.61
C MET A 15 -48.85 -5.79 27.11
N PHE A 16 -48.71 -5.58 28.43
CA PHE A 16 -47.50 -4.99 29.00
C PHE A 16 -46.26 -5.87 28.79
N ALA A 17 -46.39 -7.19 28.98
CA ALA A 17 -45.30 -8.13 28.72
C ALA A 17 -44.88 -8.11 27.24
N LEU A 18 -45.83 -8.05 26.31
CA LEU A 18 -45.57 -7.92 24.88
C LEU A 18 -44.88 -6.59 24.54
N LEU A 19 -45.30 -5.48 25.15
CA LEU A 19 -44.64 -4.18 25.00
C LEU A 19 -43.20 -4.20 25.53
N MET A 20 -42.96 -4.76 26.72
CA MET A 20 -41.61 -4.91 27.27
C MET A 20 -40.72 -5.78 26.38
N ALA A 21 -41.24 -6.90 25.88
CA ALA A 21 -40.51 -7.76 24.95
C ALA A 21 -40.17 -7.01 23.65
N ASN A 22 -41.10 -6.20 23.14
CA ASN A 22 -40.88 -5.37 21.96
C ASN A 22 -39.81 -4.29 22.20
N VAL A 23 -39.86 -3.58 23.34
CA VAL A 23 -38.86 -2.57 23.71
C VAL A 23 -37.48 -3.21 23.84
N ASN A 24 -37.35 -4.35 24.52
CA ASN A 24 -36.07 -5.05 24.63
C ASN A 24 -35.57 -5.54 23.27
N TYR A 25 -36.46 -6.02 22.40
CA TYR A 25 -36.07 -6.38 21.04
C TYR A 25 -35.56 -5.18 20.24
N VAL A 26 -36.21 -4.01 20.38
CA VAL A 26 -35.76 -2.77 19.76
C VAL A 26 -34.40 -2.34 20.32
N GLN A 27 -34.20 -2.38 21.64
CA GLN A 27 -32.98 -1.90 22.31
C GLN A 27 -31.79 -2.86 22.20
N ALA A 28 -32.01 -4.18 22.16
CA ALA A 28 -30.92 -5.15 22.17
C ALA A 28 -30.60 -5.72 20.78
N VAL A 29 -31.59 -5.79 19.88
CA VAL A 29 -31.43 -6.43 18.55
C VAL A 29 -31.42 -5.41 17.43
N LYS A 30 -32.23 -4.35 17.52
CA LYS A 30 -32.33 -3.33 16.46
C LYS A 30 -31.56 -2.04 16.75
N ALA A 31 -30.97 -1.89 17.93
CA ALA A 31 -30.30 -0.65 18.31
C ALA A 31 -29.18 -0.29 17.34
N ASP A 32 -28.28 -1.22 17.03
CA ASP A 32 -27.18 -0.97 16.08
C ASP A 32 -27.73 -0.57 14.71
N LYS A 33 -28.73 -1.32 14.19
CA LYS A 33 -29.36 -1.01 12.90
C LYS A 33 -29.98 0.39 12.85
N TYR A 34 -30.64 0.85 13.91
CA TYR A 34 -31.23 2.19 13.95
C TYR A 34 -30.19 3.27 14.23
N SER A 35 -29.14 2.93 14.98
CA SER A 35 -27.97 3.77 15.19
C SER A 35 -27.11 3.89 13.93
N GLU A 36 -27.24 3.01 12.95
CA GLU A 36 -26.49 3.08 11.68
C GLU A 36 -27.36 3.56 10.50
N ASP A 37 -28.66 3.80 10.70
CA ASP A 37 -29.57 4.28 9.64
C ASP A 37 -29.20 5.71 9.20
N SER A 38 -29.09 5.94 7.89
CA SER A 38 -28.69 7.22 7.31
C SER A 38 -29.66 8.38 7.59
N ARG A 39 -30.91 8.08 7.99
CA ARG A 39 -31.90 9.09 8.41
C ARG A 39 -31.72 9.53 9.86
N ASN A 40 -30.86 8.87 10.63
CA ASN A 40 -30.58 9.26 12.00
C ASN A 40 -29.71 10.53 12.02
N LEU A 41 -30.39 11.68 12.09
CA LEU A 41 -29.74 12.99 12.15
C LEU A 41 -28.91 13.19 13.42
N ARG A 42 -29.20 12.45 14.51
CA ARG A 42 -28.45 12.56 15.76
C ARG A 42 -26.99 12.16 15.55
N ASN A 43 -26.73 11.06 14.88
CA ASN A 43 -25.36 10.62 14.58
C ASN A 43 -24.61 11.65 13.74
N PHE A 44 -25.31 12.29 12.79
CA PHE A 44 -24.70 13.32 11.96
C PHE A 44 -24.21 14.51 12.80
N TYR A 45 -25.01 15.01 13.75
CA TYR A 45 -24.58 16.11 14.62
C TYR A 45 -23.58 15.65 15.70
N GLU A 46 -23.77 14.46 16.29
CA GLU A 46 -22.86 13.89 17.29
C GLU A 46 -21.44 13.72 16.75
N ARG A 47 -21.28 13.38 15.46
CA ARG A 47 -19.98 13.30 14.76
C ARG A 47 -19.18 14.60 14.81
N TYR A 48 -19.82 15.76 14.93
CA TYR A 48 -19.16 17.07 15.04
C TYR A 48 -19.21 17.63 16.47
N ALA A 49 -19.81 16.91 17.42
CA ALA A 49 -19.83 17.28 18.84
C ALA A 49 -18.56 16.80 19.58
N VAL A 50 -17.91 15.75 19.07
CA VAL A 50 -16.70 15.16 19.66
C VAL A 50 -15.45 15.78 19.05
N GLN A 51 -14.48 16.14 19.90
CA GLN A 51 -13.16 16.52 19.43
C GLN A 51 -12.41 15.26 18.99
N ARG A 52 -12.49 14.92 17.70
CA ARG A 52 -11.75 13.76 17.17
C ARG A 52 -10.26 13.93 17.38
N GLY A 53 -9.58 12.85 17.75
CA GLY A 53 -8.13 12.85 18.00
C GLY A 53 -7.31 13.18 16.76
N ARG A 54 -6.04 13.54 16.97
CA ARG A 54 -5.15 13.98 15.90
C ARG A 54 -4.58 12.78 15.16
N ILE A 55 -4.32 12.95 13.86
CA ILE A 55 -3.47 12.05 13.09
C ILE A 55 -2.13 12.74 12.89
N THR A 56 -1.04 12.12 13.31
CA THR A 56 0.32 12.68 13.22
C THR A 56 1.28 11.79 12.44
N ALA A 57 2.38 12.37 11.99
CA ALA A 57 3.52 11.66 11.41
C ALA A 57 4.82 12.10 12.07
N GLY A 58 5.77 11.16 12.21
CA GLY A 58 7.07 11.42 12.84
C GLY A 58 6.96 11.96 14.28
N GLY A 59 5.88 11.63 15.01
CA GLY A 59 5.62 12.06 16.39
C GLY A 59 5.35 13.56 16.57
N LYS A 60 5.30 14.36 15.50
CA LYS A 60 5.24 15.82 15.60
C LYS A 60 4.34 16.50 14.57
N GLU A 61 4.36 16.04 13.33
CA GLU A 61 3.65 16.71 12.24
C GLU A 61 2.16 16.36 12.29
N ILE A 62 1.29 17.36 12.37
CA ILE A 62 -0.16 17.16 12.44
C ILE A 62 -0.71 17.07 11.03
N LEU A 63 -1.15 15.88 10.63
CA LEU A 63 -1.75 15.62 9.31
C LEU A 63 -3.25 15.95 9.31
N ALA A 64 -3.95 15.57 10.38
CA ALA A 64 -5.37 15.86 10.55
C ALA A 64 -5.71 16.19 12.01
N GLN A 65 -6.58 17.18 12.21
CA GLN A 65 -7.05 17.57 13.53
C GLN A 65 -8.44 18.18 13.49
N SER A 66 -9.09 18.23 14.64
CA SER A 66 -10.41 18.86 14.82
C SER A 66 -10.23 20.33 15.21
N ARG A 67 -10.82 21.24 14.43
CA ARG A 67 -10.88 22.68 14.72
C ARG A 67 -12.20 23.01 15.43
N ASP A 68 -12.14 23.62 16.61
CA ASP A 68 -13.32 24.15 17.30
C ASP A 68 -13.81 25.42 16.55
N THR A 69 -15.07 25.41 16.14
CA THR A 69 -15.72 26.52 15.42
C THR A 69 -16.51 27.43 16.37
N GLY A 70 -16.71 27.03 17.62
CA GLY A 70 -17.63 27.68 18.56
C GLY A 70 -19.11 27.50 18.25
N SER A 71 -19.47 26.76 17.19
CA SER A 71 -20.86 26.48 16.83
C SER A 71 -21.49 25.45 17.76
N SER A 72 -22.76 25.66 18.13
CA SER A 72 -23.56 24.68 18.87
C SER A 72 -23.99 23.47 18.02
N GLU A 73 -24.03 23.63 16.70
CA GLU A 73 -24.47 22.57 15.78
C GLU A 73 -23.29 21.73 15.27
N PHE A 74 -22.17 22.39 14.93
CA PHE A 74 -20.97 21.76 14.37
C PHE A 74 -19.72 22.24 15.08
N ARG A 75 -19.60 21.90 16.37
CA ARG A 75 -18.54 22.40 17.22
C ARG A 75 -17.15 22.08 16.68
N PHE A 76 -16.91 20.84 16.24
CA PHE A 76 -15.60 20.40 15.74
C PHE A 76 -15.67 20.01 14.28
N VAL A 77 -14.93 20.73 13.43
CA VAL A 77 -14.80 20.44 12.00
C VAL A 77 -13.40 19.93 11.70
N ARG A 78 -13.28 18.92 10.84
CA ARG A 78 -12.00 18.30 10.52
C ARG A 78 -11.17 19.18 9.58
N GLN A 79 -9.88 19.33 9.89
CA GLN A 79 -8.90 20.06 9.10
C GLN A 79 -7.73 19.13 8.75
N TYR A 80 -7.22 19.27 7.52
CA TYR A 80 -6.08 18.50 7.02
C TYR A 80 -4.96 19.47 6.65
N THR A 81 -3.78 19.26 7.22
CA THR A 81 -2.57 19.99 6.85
C THR A 81 -1.98 19.31 5.63
N ASP A 82 -1.63 20.10 4.59
CA ASP A 82 -1.13 19.57 3.32
C ASP A 82 -2.00 18.43 2.77
N GLY A 83 -3.33 18.61 2.78
CA GLY A 83 -4.30 17.55 2.52
C GLY A 83 -3.99 16.67 1.31
N LYS A 84 -3.56 17.27 0.18
CA LYS A 84 -3.19 16.52 -1.04
C LYS A 84 -1.97 15.62 -0.88
N LEU A 85 -1.02 15.99 -0.02
CA LEU A 85 0.21 15.24 0.26
C LEU A 85 -0.07 13.93 1.01
N TYR A 86 -1.08 13.94 1.88
CA TYR A 86 -1.40 12.84 2.79
C TYR A 86 -2.77 12.19 2.52
N ALA A 87 -3.52 12.63 1.50
CA ALA A 87 -4.93 12.27 1.29
C ALA A 87 -5.22 10.77 1.31
N HIS A 88 -4.39 9.96 0.65
CA HIS A 88 -4.59 8.51 0.58
C HIS A 88 -4.11 7.76 1.83
N ILE A 89 -3.44 8.45 2.75
CA ILE A 89 -3.08 7.97 4.09
C ILE A 89 -4.19 8.37 5.07
N THR A 90 -4.41 9.68 5.26
CA THR A 90 -5.41 10.16 6.21
C THR A 90 -6.81 9.73 5.81
N GLY A 91 -7.08 9.70 4.51
CA GLY A 91 -8.44 9.68 3.98
C GLY A 91 -9.16 10.98 4.27
N PHE A 92 -10.49 10.93 4.26
CA PHE A 92 -11.36 12.03 4.65
C PHE A 92 -12.35 11.59 5.73
N PHE A 93 -12.97 12.56 6.40
CA PHE A 93 -14.02 12.39 7.39
C PHE A 93 -15.20 13.25 6.99
N SER A 94 -16.24 12.62 6.46
CA SER A 94 -17.41 13.28 5.91
C SER A 94 -18.63 13.14 6.85
N PRO A 95 -19.74 13.85 6.57
CA PRO A 95 -21.02 13.68 7.26
C PRO A 95 -21.49 12.24 7.47
N GLU A 96 -21.26 11.36 6.50
CA GLU A 96 -21.85 10.02 6.46
C GLU A 96 -20.83 8.91 6.18
N SER A 97 -19.58 9.27 5.88
CA SER A 97 -18.54 8.30 5.54
C SER A 97 -17.17 8.77 6.00
N ALA A 98 -16.21 7.85 6.01
CA ALA A 98 -14.80 8.16 6.18
C ALA A 98 -13.99 7.24 5.25
N SER A 99 -12.72 7.57 5.05
CA SER A 99 -11.77 6.71 4.32
C SER A 99 -10.40 6.72 4.99
N GLY A 100 -9.45 5.90 4.52
CA GLY A 100 -8.09 5.89 5.04
C GLY A 100 -8.01 5.60 6.54
N ILE A 101 -7.06 6.24 7.22
CA ILE A 101 -6.92 6.18 8.69
C ILE A 101 -8.17 6.73 9.40
N GLU A 102 -8.85 7.75 8.86
CA GLU A 102 -10.09 8.27 9.46
C GLU A 102 -11.19 7.19 9.59
N ALA A 103 -11.25 6.26 8.62
CA ALA A 103 -12.17 5.13 8.67
C ALA A 103 -11.62 3.97 9.51
N ALA A 104 -10.38 3.57 9.26
CA ALA A 104 -9.75 2.42 9.91
C ALA A 104 -9.73 2.58 11.43
N GLU A 105 -9.38 3.78 11.91
CA GLU A 105 -9.25 4.11 13.32
C GLU A 105 -10.45 4.91 13.87
N ASN A 106 -11.61 4.87 13.20
CA ASN A 106 -12.73 5.75 13.52
C ASN A 106 -13.13 5.68 15.01
N LYS A 107 -13.23 4.46 15.58
CA LYS A 107 -13.65 4.25 16.97
C LYS A 107 -12.67 4.82 17.98
N LEU A 108 -11.37 4.83 17.66
CA LEU A 108 -10.35 5.43 18.52
C LEU A 108 -10.37 6.95 18.35
N LEU A 109 -10.45 7.42 17.10
CA LEU A 109 -10.49 8.84 16.76
C LEU A 109 -11.74 9.56 17.28
N ASP A 110 -12.90 8.91 17.41
CA ASP A 110 -14.11 9.49 18.03
C ASP A 110 -14.29 9.14 19.51
N GLY A 111 -13.35 8.40 20.11
CA GLY A 111 -13.41 8.04 21.52
C GLY A 111 -14.44 6.96 21.85
N SER A 112 -15.11 6.35 20.87
CA SER A 112 -16.12 5.32 21.09
C SER A 112 -15.55 3.92 21.37
N SER A 113 -14.24 3.70 21.16
CA SER A 113 -13.58 2.39 21.36
C SER A 113 -13.77 1.85 22.78
N SER A 114 -13.97 0.54 22.89
CA SER A 114 -14.00 -0.18 24.17
C SER A 114 -12.75 0.08 25.01
N ASP A 115 -11.60 0.28 24.35
CA ASP A 115 -10.31 0.51 25.01
C ASP A 115 -10.29 1.84 25.78
N LEU A 116 -11.24 2.73 25.48
CA LEU A 116 -11.44 4.03 26.12
C LEU A 116 -12.60 4.02 27.14
N LEU A 117 -13.22 2.87 27.46
CA LEU A 117 -14.38 2.76 28.36
C LEU A 117 -14.12 3.30 29.77
N LEU A 118 -12.98 2.90 30.36
CA LEU A 118 -12.63 3.33 31.72
C LEU A 118 -12.51 4.85 31.78
N ARG A 119 -11.97 5.45 30.72
CA ARG A 119 -11.76 6.89 30.61
C ARG A 119 -13.05 7.66 30.30
N ARG A 120 -13.88 7.18 29.38
CA ARG A 120 -15.23 7.75 29.17
C ARG A 120 -16.03 7.79 30.46
N SER A 121 -15.88 6.77 31.30
CA SER A 121 -16.52 6.75 32.63
C SER A 121 -15.99 7.89 33.50
N ILE A 122 -14.67 8.07 33.57
CA ILE A 122 -14.04 9.17 34.31
C ILE A 122 -14.48 10.54 33.77
N ASP A 123 -14.42 10.76 32.46
CA ASP A 123 -14.79 12.02 31.81
C ASP A 123 -16.27 12.38 32.07
N LEU A 124 -17.16 11.38 32.10
CA LEU A 124 -18.56 11.55 32.48
C LEU A 124 -18.72 11.96 33.96
N PHE A 125 -17.90 11.41 34.86
CA PHE A 125 -17.90 11.78 36.28
C PHE A 125 -17.27 13.17 36.54
N THR A 126 -16.26 13.57 35.77
CA THR A 126 -15.57 14.86 35.91
C THR A 126 -16.23 15.99 35.12
N GLY A 127 -17.12 15.66 34.17
CA GLY A 127 -17.75 16.62 33.26
C GLY A 127 -16.82 17.12 32.16
N GLU A 128 -15.68 16.46 31.91
CA GLU A 128 -14.79 16.82 30.81
C GLU A 128 -15.39 16.39 29.46
N PRO A 129 -15.23 17.20 28.39
CA PRO A 129 -15.71 16.81 27.07
C PRO A 129 -14.92 15.61 26.54
N THR A 130 -15.63 14.58 26.08
CA THR A 130 -15.03 13.38 25.48
C THR A 130 -14.13 13.76 24.29
N LYS A 131 -12.89 13.28 24.31
CA LYS A 131 -11.91 13.46 23.22
C LYS A 131 -11.47 12.11 22.68
N GLY A 132 -11.24 12.06 21.38
CA GLY A 132 -10.67 10.87 20.73
C GLY A 132 -9.19 10.66 21.05
N ALA A 133 -8.73 9.43 20.83
CA ALA A 133 -7.32 9.06 20.84
C ALA A 133 -6.59 9.62 19.62
N ASN A 134 -5.31 9.96 19.80
CA ASN A 134 -4.43 10.37 18.71
C ASN A 134 -3.76 9.15 18.08
N VAL A 135 -3.59 9.18 16.76
CA VAL A 135 -2.94 8.14 15.97
C VAL A 135 -1.67 8.72 15.35
N ASP A 136 -0.51 8.22 15.76
CA ASP A 136 0.78 8.54 15.16
C ASP A 136 1.16 7.48 14.12
N LEU A 137 1.57 7.94 12.94
CA LEU A 137 1.89 7.09 11.81
C LEU A 137 3.40 6.96 11.63
N THR A 138 3.81 5.85 11.02
CA THR A 138 5.22 5.56 10.66
C THR A 138 5.77 6.47 9.56
N ILE A 139 4.92 7.28 8.94
CA ILE A 139 5.27 8.15 7.82
C ILE A 139 6.40 9.11 8.23
N ASN A 140 7.43 9.17 7.40
CA ASN A 140 8.48 10.17 7.46
C ASN A 140 8.06 11.35 6.57
N PRO A 141 7.77 12.54 7.14
CA PRO A 141 7.29 13.67 6.35
C PRO A 141 8.24 14.11 5.23
N ARG A 142 9.56 14.00 5.43
CA ARG A 142 10.55 14.33 4.40
C ARG A 142 10.48 13.35 3.23
N ALA A 143 10.36 12.05 3.53
CA ALA A 143 10.22 11.01 2.51
C ALA A 143 8.90 11.15 1.74
N GLN A 144 7.78 11.38 2.45
CA GLN A 144 6.47 11.58 1.85
C GLN A 144 6.47 12.80 0.92
N LYS A 145 7.02 13.94 1.37
CA LYS A 145 7.11 15.16 0.57
C LYS A 145 7.99 14.97 -0.66
N ALA A 146 9.17 14.38 -0.51
CA ALA A 146 10.07 14.07 -1.63
C ALA A 146 9.39 13.16 -2.65
N ALA A 147 8.68 12.12 -2.20
CA ALA A 147 7.95 11.20 -3.07
C ALA A 147 6.84 11.90 -3.84
N TYR A 148 6.05 12.73 -3.16
CA TYR A 148 4.94 13.47 -3.75
C TYR A 148 5.40 14.50 -4.77
N ASP A 149 6.40 15.32 -4.41
CA ASP A 149 6.93 16.34 -5.31
C ASP A 149 7.57 15.70 -6.55
N ALA A 150 8.40 14.67 -6.38
CA ALA A 150 9.06 13.98 -7.50
C ALA A 150 8.07 13.29 -8.44
N LEU A 151 7.04 12.62 -7.90
CA LEU A 151 5.96 12.05 -8.73
C LEU A 151 5.15 13.15 -9.43
N ARG A 152 4.84 14.26 -8.75
CA ARG A 152 4.06 15.37 -9.34
C ARG A 152 4.83 16.05 -10.47
N GLU A 153 6.12 16.28 -10.29
CA GLU A 153 7.02 16.88 -11.28
C GLU A 153 7.17 16.03 -12.54
N SER A 154 7.02 14.71 -12.42
CA SER A 154 6.95 13.83 -13.60
C SER A 154 5.75 14.16 -14.52
N GLY A 155 4.72 14.84 -13.98
CA GLY A 155 3.46 15.13 -14.66
C GLY A 155 2.62 13.88 -14.95
N LYS A 156 2.97 12.73 -14.35
CA LYS A 156 2.33 11.44 -14.60
C LYS A 156 1.49 10.96 -13.42
N ARG A 157 0.56 10.06 -13.70
CA ARG A 157 -0.11 9.25 -12.67
C ARG A 157 0.85 8.17 -12.19
N GLY A 158 0.73 7.75 -10.95
CA GLY A 158 1.63 6.76 -10.38
C GLY A 158 1.46 6.60 -8.89
N ALA A 159 2.31 5.77 -8.32
CA ALA A 159 2.38 5.57 -6.89
C ALA A 159 3.81 5.24 -6.45
N LEU A 160 4.07 5.51 -5.18
CA LEU A 160 5.32 5.18 -4.52
C LEU A 160 5.03 4.67 -3.13
N VAL A 161 5.71 3.58 -2.76
CA VAL A 161 5.76 3.10 -1.38
C VAL A 161 7.22 3.00 -0.95
N ALA A 162 7.52 3.52 0.23
CA ALA A 162 8.80 3.37 0.91
C ALA A 162 8.59 2.67 2.26
N ILE A 163 9.40 1.67 2.56
CA ILE A 163 9.30 0.83 3.76
C ILE A 163 10.67 0.76 4.43
N ASN A 164 10.71 0.77 5.76
CA ASN A 164 11.91 0.39 6.51
C ASN A 164 12.08 -1.15 6.45
N PRO A 165 13.15 -1.67 5.84
CA PRO A 165 13.30 -3.11 5.63
C PRO A 165 13.33 -3.95 6.91
N LYS A 166 13.84 -3.38 8.00
CA LYS A 166 14.09 -4.08 9.27
C LYS A 166 12.84 -4.21 10.14
N THR A 167 11.82 -3.40 9.88
CA THR A 167 10.62 -3.33 10.73
C THR A 167 9.33 -3.54 9.96
N GLY A 168 9.27 -3.19 8.67
CA GLY A 168 8.01 -3.13 7.92
C GLY A 168 7.29 -1.78 8.05
N ALA A 169 7.86 -0.80 8.77
CA ALA A 169 7.26 0.53 8.90
C ALA A 169 7.15 1.22 7.52
N ILE A 170 5.94 1.65 7.14
CA ILE A 170 5.72 2.42 5.91
C ILE A 170 6.17 3.86 6.13
N LEU A 171 7.26 4.26 5.48
CA LEU A 171 7.87 5.58 5.60
C LEU A 171 7.24 6.60 4.64
N ALA A 172 6.75 6.16 3.49
CA ALA A 172 6.00 6.98 2.55
C ALA A 172 5.01 6.12 1.76
N MET A 173 3.83 6.67 1.49
CA MET A 173 2.80 6.06 0.65
C MET A 173 2.10 7.15 -0.14
N VAL A 174 2.42 7.26 -1.43
CA VAL A 174 1.92 8.31 -2.33
C VAL A 174 1.16 7.69 -3.48
N SER A 175 0.03 8.30 -3.84
CA SER A 175 -0.72 8.02 -5.06
C SER A 175 -1.02 9.33 -5.77
N LEU A 176 -0.79 9.37 -7.08
CA LEU A 176 -1.13 10.51 -7.94
C LEU A 176 -2.02 10.08 -9.13
N PRO A 177 -2.99 10.92 -9.53
CA PRO A 177 -3.36 12.20 -8.91
C PRO A 177 -3.99 12.02 -7.52
N SER A 178 -3.86 13.05 -6.70
CA SER A 178 -4.44 13.13 -5.36
C SER A 178 -5.62 14.10 -5.33
N TYR A 179 -6.31 14.16 -4.19
CA TYR A 179 -7.42 15.07 -3.91
C TYR A 179 -7.17 15.79 -2.58
N ASP A 180 -7.94 16.84 -2.29
CA ASP A 180 -7.89 17.50 -0.99
C ASP A 180 -9.01 16.93 -0.07
N PRO A 181 -8.68 16.23 1.03
CA PRO A 181 -9.68 15.70 1.95
C PRO A 181 -10.56 16.77 2.60
N ALA A 182 -10.10 18.02 2.68
CA ALA A 182 -10.89 19.12 3.24
C ALA A 182 -12.15 19.40 2.39
N GLU A 183 -12.10 19.18 1.08
CA GLU A 183 -13.25 19.32 0.17
C GLU A 183 -14.37 18.29 0.46
N LEU A 184 -14.03 17.18 1.12
CA LEU A 184 -14.93 16.09 1.47
C LEU A 184 -15.30 16.06 2.95
N SER A 185 -14.78 16.99 3.75
CA SER A 185 -14.92 16.98 5.22
C SER A 185 -15.74 18.16 5.77
N GLY A 186 -16.52 18.81 4.90
CA GLY A 186 -17.44 19.89 5.28
C GLY A 186 -18.70 19.40 6.00
N THR A 187 -19.51 20.33 6.50
CA THR A 187 -20.78 20.06 7.20
C THR A 187 -21.99 20.08 6.26
N ASN A 188 -21.86 20.63 5.05
CA ASN A 188 -22.94 20.64 4.05
C ASN A 188 -22.94 19.33 3.26
N LYS A 189 -23.86 18.42 3.63
CA LYS A 189 -24.03 17.10 2.98
C LYS A 189 -24.13 17.20 1.46
N LYS A 190 -24.96 18.12 0.94
CA LYS A 190 -25.18 18.27 -0.50
C LYS A 190 -23.88 18.65 -1.22
N GLN A 191 -23.13 19.61 -0.68
CA GLN A 191 -21.87 20.03 -1.27
C GLN A 191 -20.83 18.91 -1.25
N VAL A 192 -20.68 18.22 -0.11
CA VAL A 192 -19.74 17.12 0.05
C VAL A 192 -20.06 15.97 -0.92
N PHE A 193 -21.33 15.58 -1.03
CA PHE A 193 -21.74 14.49 -1.94
C PHE A 193 -21.58 14.86 -3.41
N THR A 194 -21.95 16.08 -3.81
CA THR A 194 -21.67 16.56 -5.18
C THR A 194 -20.17 16.48 -5.48
N ARG A 195 -19.32 16.93 -4.55
CA ARG A 195 -17.87 16.94 -4.76
C ARG A 195 -17.28 15.52 -4.79
N TYR A 196 -17.75 14.63 -3.93
CA TYR A 196 -17.37 13.22 -3.95
C TYR A 196 -17.73 12.59 -5.30
N ASP A 197 -18.95 12.82 -5.79
CA ASP A 197 -19.42 12.33 -7.08
C ASP A 197 -18.57 12.82 -8.26
N GLU A 198 -18.14 14.08 -8.24
CA GLU A 198 -17.22 14.64 -9.23
C GLU A 198 -15.88 13.89 -9.23
N LEU A 199 -15.27 13.71 -8.05
CA LEU A 199 -13.99 13.02 -7.90
C LEU A 199 -14.09 11.53 -8.27
N ALA A 200 -15.22 10.89 -7.95
CA ALA A 200 -15.49 9.49 -8.28
C ALA A 200 -15.70 9.27 -9.80
N LYS A 201 -16.24 10.27 -10.51
CA LYS A 201 -16.45 10.24 -11.97
C LYS A 201 -15.25 10.76 -12.76
N ASP A 202 -14.22 11.30 -12.10
CA ASP A 202 -13.01 11.80 -12.75
C ASP A 202 -12.24 10.64 -13.40
N LYS A 203 -11.94 10.78 -14.70
CA LYS A 203 -11.22 9.78 -15.50
C LYS A 203 -9.81 9.50 -14.98
N ASN A 204 -9.22 10.44 -14.26
CA ASN A 204 -7.89 10.29 -13.67
C ASN A 204 -7.93 9.58 -12.31
N GLN A 205 -9.12 9.28 -11.76
CA GLN A 205 -9.33 8.51 -10.53
C GLN A 205 -8.49 9.03 -9.35
N PRO A 206 -8.71 10.28 -8.90
CA PRO A 206 -7.95 10.88 -7.79
C PRO A 206 -8.24 10.21 -6.44
N LEU A 207 -9.43 9.62 -6.25
CA LEU A 207 -9.77 8.89 -5.02
C LEU A 207 -9.05 7.54 -4.88
N LEU A 208 -8.52 7.00 -5.99
CA LEU A 208 -7.87 5.70 -5.98
C LEU A 208 -6.49 5.79 -5.32
N ASN A 209 -6.31 5.03 -4.24
CA ASN A 209 -4.98 4.79 -3.69
C ASN A 209 -4.26 3.71 -4.52
N ARG A 210 -3.50 4.14 -5.53
CA ARG A 210 -2.75 3.25 -6.43
C ARG A 210 -1.64 2.46 -5.72
N ALA A 211 -1.20 2.90 -4.54
CA ALA A 211 -0.13 2.24 -3.80
C ALA A 211 -0.56 0.88 -3.21
N ILE A 212 -1.84 0.74 -2.87
CA ILE A 212 -2.41 -0.47 -2.23
C ILE A 212 -3.68 -0.99 -2.89
N GLY A 213 -4.43 -0.14 -3.59
CA GLY A 213 -5.76 -0.44 -4.13
C GLY A 213 -5.76 -0.89 -5.59
N GLN A 214 -4.61 -0.87 -6.27
CA GLN A 214 -4.49 -1.28 -7.67
C GLN A 214 -3.26 -2.16 -7.87
N THR A 215 -3.42 -3.21 -8.67
CA THR A 215 -2.33 -4.08 -9.13
C THR A 215 -1.93 -3.76 -10.56
N TYR A 216 -0.67 -3.98 -10.89
CA TYR A 216 -0.12 -3.77 -12.23
C TYR A 216 0.82 -4.93 -12.60
N PRO A 217 1.06 -5.19 -13.89
CA PRO A 217 2.17 -6.05 -14.29
C PRO A 217 3.49 -5.46 -13.74
N PRO A 218 4.30 -6.21 -12.98
CA PRO A 218 5.57 -5.71 -12.44
C PRO A 218 6.65 -5.58 -13.53
N GLY A 219 6.52 -6.32 -14.62
CA GLY A 219 7.55 -6.38 -15.67
C GLY A 219 8.91 -6.81 -15.11
N SER A 220 9.99 -6.24 -15.65
CA SER A 220 11.35 -6.69 -15.32
C SER A 220 11.79 -6.52 -13.86
N THR A 221 11.03 -5.86 -12.98
CA THR A 221 11.30 -5.91 -11.54
C THR A 221 11.07 -7.32 -10.98
N PHE A 222 10.12 -8.08 -11.54
CA PHE A 222 9.82 -9.44 -11.12
C PHE A 222 10.93 -10.45 -11.41
N LYS A 223 11.86 -10.13 -12.31
CA LYS A 223 13.07 -10.94 -12.55
C LYS A 223 13.92 -11.12 -11.29
N VAL A 224 13.76 -10.24 -10.31
CA VAL A 224 14.38 -10.41 -8.99
C VAL A 224 13.79 -11.61 -8.25
N VAL A 225 12.47 -11.82 -8.30
CA VAL A 225 11.80 -13.00 -7.74
C VAL A 225 12.18 -14.26 -8.52
N THR A 226 12.26 -14.17 -9.85
CA THR A 226 12.72 -15.29 -10.69
C THR A 226 14.17 -15.66 -10.41
N ALA A 227 15.06 -14.69 -10.20
CA ALA A 227 16.44 -14.95 -9.75
C ALA A 227 16.47 -15.57 -8.36
N ALA A 228 15.62 -15.09 -7.43
CA ALA A 228 15.51 -15.65 -6.08
C ALA A 228 15.14 -17.15 -6.14
N ALA A 229 14.09 -17.50 -6.89
CA ALA A 229 13.66 -18.89 -7.05
C ALA A 229 14.78 -19.77 -7.63
N TYR A 230 15.50 -19.25 -8.62
CA TYR A 230 16.58 -19.97 -9.28
C TYR A 230 17.79 -20.23 -8.39
N LEU A 231 18.11 -19.27 -7.50
CA LEU A 231 19.21 -19.37 -6.55
C LEU A 231 18.86 -20.26 -5.34
N GLU A 232 17.61 -20.22 -4.87
CA GLU A 232 17.15 -21.09 -3.77
C GLU A 232 16.98 -22.55 -4.19
N ASP A 233 16.78 -22.80 -5.48
CA ASP A 233 16.63 -24.15 -6.03
C ASP A 233 17.94 -24.97 -6.00
N ASP A 234 19.10 -24.31 -6.00
CA ASP A 234 20.42 -24.93 -6.08
C ASP A 234 21.49 -23.98 -5.53
N ASP A 235 22.02 -24.33 -4.36
CA ASP A 235 22.98 -23.51 -3.59
C ASP A 235 24.32 -23.29 -4.30
N SER A 236 24.67 -24.16 -5.25
CA SER A 236 25.87 -24.02 -6.09
C SER A 236 25.79 -22.83 -7.05
N ARG A 237 24.60 -22.27 -7.25
CA ARG A 237 24.37 -21.13 -8.14
C ARG A 237 24.68 -19.79 -7.45
N GLY A 238 25.04 -18.81 -8.27
CA GLY A 238 25.37 -17.47 -7.82
C GLY A 238 25.44 -16.45 -8.95
N PRO A 239 25.94 -15.23 -8.68
CA PRO A 239 26.01 -14.15 -9.66
C PRO A 239 26.72 -14.54 -10.96
N ASN A 240 27.74 -15.40 -10.88
CA ASN A 240 28.55 -15.85 -12.01
C ASN A 240 28.07 -17.15 -12.68
N THR A 241 26.95 -17.74 -12.23
CA THR A 241 26.34 -18.89 -12.90
C THR A 241 26.02 -18.52 -14.34
N THR A 242 26.48 -19.34 -15.28
CA THR A 242 26.23 -19.12 -16.71
C THR A 242 24.81 -19.57 -17.06
N VAL A 243 24.06 -18.67 -17.70
CA VAL A 243 22.68 -18.93 -18.12
C VAL A 243 22.52 -18.75 -19.63
N GLU A 244 21.66 -19.56 -20.22
CA GLU A 244 21.29 -19.46 -21.63
C GLU A 244 20.59 -18.13 -21.92
N ALA A 245 21.05 -17.45 -22.96
CA ALA A 245 20.65 -16.10 -23.32
C ALA A 245 20.45 -15.98 -24.84
N PRO A 246 19.59 -16.82 -25.45
CA PRO A 246 19.33 -16.75 -26.89
C PRO A 246 18.77 -15.37 -27.24
N GLN A 247 19.02 -14.89 -28.45
CA GLN A 247 18.48 -13.59 -28.89
C GLN A 247 16.94 -13.57 -28.87
N ARG A 248 16.33 -14.70 -29.20
CA ARG A 248 14.89 -14.95 -29.11
C ARG A 248 14.69 -16.30 -28.47
N LEU A 249 13.86 -16.37 -27.44
CA LEU A 249 13.48 -17.62 -26.78
C LEU A 249 12.22 -18.17 -27.44
N PRO A 250 12.26 -19.32 -28.13
CA PRO A 250 11.07 -19.97 -28.66
C PRO A 250 10.11 -20.34 -27.53
N LEU A 251 8.83 -19.98 -27.66
CA LEU A 251 7.82 -20.31 -26.66
C LEU A 251 7.11 -21.61 -27.03
N PRO A 252 7.17 -22.65 -26.17
CA PRO A 252 6.58 -23.95 -26.48
C PRO A 252 5.09 -23.87 -26.83
N GLY A 253 4.66 -24.66 -27.82
CA GLY A 253 3.25 -24.69 -28.24
C GLY A 253 2.79 -23.47 -29.05
N THR A 254 3.70 -22.55 -29.41
CA THR A 254 3.38 -21.36 -30.22
C THR A 254 4.38 -21.17 -31.35
N THR A 255 4.04 -20.32 -32.32
CA THR A 255 4.98 -19.82 -33.36
C THR A 255 5.69 -18.52 -32.94
N ILE A 256 5.45 -18.05 -31.72
CA ILE A 256 5.95 -16.79 -31.19
C ILE A 256 7.23 -17.06 -30.38
N SER A 257 8.14 -16.10 -30.35
CA SER A 257 9.32 -16.14 -29.49
C SER A 257 9.36 -14.90 -28.61
N LEU A 258 9.80 -15.06 -27.36
CA LEU A 258 10.04 -13.96 -26.44
C LEU A 258 11.35 -13.24 -26.84
N PRO A 259 11.32 -11.95 -27.22
CA PRO A 259 12.53 -11.21 -27.54
C PRO A 259 13.12 -10.53 -26.29
N ASN A 260 14.40 -10.21 -26.34
CA ASN A 260 14.96 -9.17 -25.47
C ASN A 260 14.51 -7.79 -25.96
N TYR A 261 14.64 -6.77 -25.10
CA TYR A 261 14.33 -5.39 -25.44
C TYR A 261 15.01 -4.95 -26.74
N GLY A 262 14.25 -4.31 -27.63
CA GLY A 262 14.74 -3.86 -28.95
C GLY A 262 15.19 -4.99 -29.90
N GLY A 263 14.91 -6.26 -29.58
CA GLY A 263 15.40 -7.41 -30.35
C GLY A 263 16.90 -7.67 -30.25
N ALA A 264 17.58 -7.02 -29.29
CA ALA A 264 19.02 -7.14 -29.09
C ALA A 264 19.43 -8.53 -28.58
N ALA A 265 20.66 -8.95 -28.88
CA ALA A 265 21.24 -10.12 -28.23
C ALA A 265 21.59 -9.80 -26.77
N CYS A 266 21.42 -10.77 -25.88
CA CYS A 266 21.93 -10.69 -24.52
C CYS A 266 23.31 -11.35 -24.49
N GLY A 267 24.35 -10.58 -24.76
CA GLY A 267 25.70 -11.13 -24.94
C GLY A 267 25.79 -12.03 -26.17
N ALA A 268 26.57 -13.11 -26.07
CA ALA A 268 26.89 -14.02 -27.17
C ALA A 268 26.21 -15.40 -27.03
N GLY A 269 24.96 -15.42 -26.57
CA GLY A 269 24.14 -16.65 -26.44
C GLY A 269 24.13 -17.27 -25.05
N GLN A 270 25.15 -17.03 -24.24
CA GLN A 270 25.19 -17.32 -22.80
C GLN A 270 25.85 -16.15 -22.06
N VAL A 271 25.42 -15.89 -20.83
CA VAL A 271 25.97 -14.82 -19.99
C VAL A 271 25.94 -15.20 -18.51
N PRO A 272 26.75 -14.56 -17.65
CA PRO A 272 26.55 -14.64 -16.20
C PRO A 272 25.17 -14.15 -15.78
N LEU A 273 24.56 -14.77 -14.77
CA LEU A 273 23.26 -14.38 -14.22
C LEU A 273 23.21 -12.90 -13.79
N VAL A 274 24.30 -12.39 -13.20
CA VAL A 274 24.44 -10.96 -12.85
C VAL A 274 24.33 -10.05 -14.08
N PHE A 275 24.95 -10.44 -15.20
CA PHE A 275 24.88 -9.68 -16.44
C PHE A 275 23.47 -9.73 -17.05
N ALA A 276 22.81 -10.88 -17.00
CA ALA A 276 21.43 -11.03 -17.43
C ALA A 276 20.49 -10.10 -16.65
N LEU A 277 20.64 -9.99 -15.32
CA LEU A 277 19.85 -9.08 -14.50
C LEU A 277 20.22 -7.60 -14.77
N GLU A 278 21.52 -7.30 -14.86
CA GLU A 278 22.08 -5.97 -15.12
C GLU A 278 21.55 -5.35 -16.42
N LYS A 279 21.63 -6.10 -17.52
CA LYS A 279 21.10 -5.73 -18.83
C LYS A 279 19.61 -6.01 -18.97
N SER A 280 18.99 -6.57 -17.93
CA SER A 280 17.56 -6.87 -17.88
C SER A 280 17.09 -7.72 -19.07
N CYS A 281 17.88 -8.71 -19.46
CA CYS A 281 17.54 -9.62 -20.55
C CYS A 281 16.25 -10.38 -20.23
N ASN A 282 15.36 -10.57 -21.20
CA ASN A 282 14.12 -11.33 -21.03
C ASN A 282 14.36 -12.83 -21.17
N THR A 283 15.18 -13.22 -22.15
CA THR A 283 15.31 -14.62 -22.55
C THR A 283 15.87 -15.54 -21.45
N PRO A 284 16.90 -15.17 -20.66
CA PRO A 284 17.34 -16.05 -19.57
C PRO A 284 16.27 -16.27 -18.51
N PHE A 285 15.54 -15.22 -18.12
CA PHE A 285 14.53 -15.30 -17.07
C PHE A 285 13.25 -16.02 -17.52
N GLY A 286 12.89 -15.91 -18.80
CA GLY A 286 11.83 -16.73 -19.37
C GLY A 286 12.21 -18.22 -19.38
N SER A 287 13.46 -18.54 -19.73
CA SER A 287 13.98 -19.91 -19.69
C SER A 287 14.00 -20.48 -18.27
N ILE A 288 14.55 -19.72 -17.31
CA ILE A 288 14.59 -20.08 -15.88
C ILE A 288 13.19 -20.38 -15.36
N GLY A 289 12.21 -19.53 -15.68
CA GLY A 289 10.81 -19.76 -15.28
C GLY A 289 10.26 -21.10 -15.80
N MET A 290 10.51 -21.42 -17.07
CA MET A 290 10.09 -22.70 -17.66
C MET A 290 10.84 -23.91 -17.11
N GLU A 291 12.10 -23.73 -16.68
CA GLU A 291 12.94 -24.76 -16.06
C GLU A 291 12.43 -25.09 -14.65
N LEU A 292 12.18 -24.07 -13.83
CA LEU A 292 11.70 -24.22 -12.45
C LEU A 292 10.28 -24.76 -12.38
N GLY A 293 9.42 -24.36 -13.33
CA GLY A 293 8.00 -24.73 -13.34
C GLY A 293 7.13 -23.79 -12.51
N TYR A 294 5.81 -23.91 -12.68
CA TYR A 294 4.82 -23.02 -12.07
C TYR A 294 4.86 -23.07 -10.54
N ASP A 295 4.89 -24.27 -9.96
CA ASP A 295 4.80 -24.45 -8.51
C ASP A 295 5.93 -23.75 -7.76
N LYS A 296 7.18 -23.90 -8.22
CA LYS A 296 8.34 -23.23 -7.59
C LYS A 296 8.27 -21.71 -7.75
N MET A 297 7.85 -21.23 -8.91
CA MET A 297 7.68 -19.79 -9.14
C MET A 297 6.58 -19.19 -8.25
N LYS A 298 5.46 -19.89 -8.10
CA LYS A 298 4.35 -19.49 -7.23
C LYS A 298 4.76 -19.54 -5.77
N GLU A 299 5.38 -20.62 -5.32
CA GLU A 299 5.88 -20.78 -3.95
C GLU A 299 6.86 -19.64 -3.60
N GLN A 300 7.84 -19.36 -4.47
CA GLN A 300 8.78 -18.26 -4.23
C GLN A 300 8.07 -16.90 -4.16
N THR A 301 7.03 -16.70 -4.96
CA THR A 301 6.22 -15.47 -4.95
C THR A 301 5.43 -15.35 -3.64
N GLU A 302 4.80 -16.43 -3.18
CA GLU A 302 4.07 -16.47 -1.91
C GLU A 302 4.98 -16.23 -0.71
N LYS A 303 6.20 -16.78 -0.73
CA LYS A 303 7.25 -16.52 0.26
C LYS A 303 7.61 -15.04 0.41
N PHE A 304 7.37 -14.20 -0.61
CA PHE A 304 7.53 -12.74 -0.52
C PHE A 304 6.28 -11.98 -0.02
N GLY A 305 5.21 -12.68 0.37
CA GLY A 305 3.96 -12.12 0.89
C GLY A 305 2.89 -11.84 -0.18
N MET A 306 3.00 -12.46 -1.36
CA MET A 306 1.96 -12.40 -2.39
C MET A 306 0.97 -13.56 -2.23
N GLY A 307 -0.26 -13.39 -2.72
CA GLY A 307 -1.33 -14.37 -2.48
C GLY A 307 -1.99 -14.26 -1.09
N GLU A 308 -1.39 -13.57 -0.14
CA GLU A 308 -1.96 -13.29 1.17
C GLU A 308 -2.76 -11.97 1.20
N GLN A 309 -3.84 -11.94 1.99
CA GLN A 309 -4.60 -10.71 2.24
C GLN A 309 -3.87 -9.86 3.30
N ILE A 310 -3.23 -8.79 2.86
CA ILE A 310 -2.52 -7.84 3.72
C ILE A 310 -3.43 -6.63 4.02
N GLY A 311 -3.27 -6.03 5.21
CA GLY A 311 -3.92 -4.78 5.61
C GLY A 311 -2.94 -3.83 6.30
N VAL A 312 -3.04 -2.52 6.03
CA VAL A 312 -2.12 -1.48 6.53
C VAL A 312 -2.79 -0.16 6.92
N PRO A 313 -3.55 -0.08 8.02
CA PRO A 313 -4.74 -0.86 8.38
C PRO A 313 -5.87 -0.85 7.32
N MET A 314 -5.68 -0.16 6.19
CA MET A 314 -6.55 -0.27 5.01
C MET A 314 -6.35 -1.62 4.31
N SER A 315 -7.40 -2.16 3.68
CA SER A 315 -7.28 -3.35 2.82
C SER A 315 -6.34 -3.10 1.64
N VAL A 316 -5.41 -4.02 1.42
CA VAL A 316 -4.54 -4.04 0.25
C VAL A 316 -5.15 -4.99 -0.78
N THR A 317 -5.24 -4.57 -2.04
CA THR A 317 -5.64 -5.45 -3.14
C THR A 317 -4.62 -6.56 -3.27
N GLN A 318 -5.08 -7.81 -3.26
CA GLN A 318 -4.23 -8.98 -3.32
C GLN A 318 -3.42 -9.00 -4.64
N SER A 319 -2.10 -9.07 -4.52
CA SER A 319 -1.21 -9.41 -5.64
C SER A 319 -1.18 -10.90 -5.89
N ASP A 320 -1.02 -11.29 -7.15
CA ASP A 320 -1.06 -12.67 -7.59
C ASP A 320 -0.04 -12.92 -8.72
N PHE A 321 0.63 -14.08 -8.69
CA PHE A 321 1.46 -14.54 -9.79
C PHE A 321 0.60 -14.90 -11.02
N GLY A 322 -0.65 -15.30 -10.77
CA GLY A 322 -1.62 -15.75 -11.76
C GLY A 322 -1.84 -17.25 -11.71
N PRO A 323 -2.85 -17.76 -12.45
CA PRO A 323 -3.18 -19.18 -12.48
C PRO A 323 -2.11 -20.01 -13.19
N GLU A 324 -2.11 -21.33 -12.95
CA GLU A 324 -1.32 -22.26 -13.75
C GLU A 324 -1.83 -22.26 -15.19
N GLU A 325 -0.93 -21.99 -16.12
CA GLU A 325 -1.17 -21.97 -17.56
C GLU A 325 -0.11 -22.85 -18.25
N ASP A 326 0.09 -22.70 -19.57
CA ASP A 326 1.14 -23.41 -20.28
C ASP A 326 2.56 -22.82 -20.04
N LYS A 327 3.59 -23.53 -20.53
CA LYS A 327 4.99 -23.09 -20.40
C LYS A 327 5.26 -21.74 -21.07
N ALA A 328 4.54 -21.39 -22.15
CA ALA A 328 4.71 -20.11 -22.81
C ALA A 328 4.22 -18.96 -21.92
N ALA A 329 3.06 -19.14 -21.29
CA ALA A 329 2.52 -18.21 -20.29
C ALA A 329 3.43 -18.11 -19.06
N LEU A 330 3.98 -19.23 -18.58
CA LEU A 330 4.92 -19.25 -17.46
C LEU A 330 6.21 -18.45 -17.77
N ALA A 331 6.76 -18.58 -18.99
CA ALA A 331 7.90 -17.78 -19.41
C ALA A 331 7.62 -16.26 -19.36
N MET A 332 6.42 -15.85 -19.77
CA MET A 332 5.98 -14.45 -19.70
C MET A 332 5.72 -14.00 -18.26
N ALA A 333 5.06 -14.81 -17.44
CA ALA A 333 4.80 -14.52 -16.03
C ALA A 333 6.11 -14.35 -15.24
N SER A 334 7.13 -15.14 -15.58
CA SER A 334 8.47 -15.11 -14.97
C SER A 334 9.30 -13.87 -15.32
N ILE A 335 8.86 -13.06 -16.29
CA ILE A 335 9.40 -11.71 -16.54
C ILE A 335 8.44 -10.61 -16.10
N GLY A 336 7.42 -10.94 -15.32
CA GLY A 336 6.45 -9.99 -14.77
C GLY A 336 5.35 -9.56 -15.74
N GLN A 337 5.06 -10.35 -16.77
CA GLN A 337 4.01 -10.10 -17.77
C GLN A 337 2.85 -11.09 -17.61
N ARG A 338 1.96 -11.16 -18.61
CA ARG A 338 0.80 -12.07 -18.65
C ARG A 338 -0.14 -11.84 -17.46
N SER A 339 -0.28 -12.81 -16.57
CA SER A 339 -1.24 -12.82 -15.45
C SER A 339 -0.65 -12.26 -14.15
N ASN A 340 0.67 -12.05 -14.10
CA ASN A 340 1.37 -11.56 -12.92
C ASN A 340 0.97 -10.11 -12.59
N ARG A 341 0.42 -9.87 -11.40
CA ARG A 341 -0.15 -8.60 -10.97
C ARG A 341 0.28 -8.25 -9.54
N MET A 342 0.93 -7.10 -9.39
CA MET A 342 1.53 -6.65 -8.14
C MET A 342 1.08 -5.24 -7.74
N THR A 343 0.82 -5.00 -6.47
CA THR A 343 0.67 -3.66 -5.90
C THR A 343 2.04 -3.01 -5.67
N PRO A 344 2.15 -1.66 -5.70
CA PRO A 344 3.37 -0.97 -5.30
C PRO A 344 3.85 -1.32 -3.89
N LEU A 345 2.95 -1.51 -2.92
CA LEU A 345 3.30 -1.96 -1.57
C LEU A 345 4.01 -3.32 -1.60
N GLN A 346 3.44 -4.31 -2.28
CA GLN A 346 4.04 -5.66 -2.32
C GLN A 346 5.34 -5.69 -3.14
N MET A 347 5.48 -4.84 -4.17
CA MET A 347 6.78 -4.65 -4.83
C MET A 347 7.84 -4.02 -3.91
N ALA A 348 7.45 -3.13 -2.99
CA ALA A 348 8.35 -2.59 -1.97
C ALA A 348 8.71 -3.65 -0.93
N MET A 349 7.79 -4.56 -0.59
CA MET A 349 8.05 -5.70 0.29
C MET A 349 9.08 -6.67 -0.30
N ILE A 350 9.06 -6.94 -1.61
CA ILE A 350 10.10 -7.75 -2.28
C ILE A 350 11.49 -7.13 -2.08
N ALA A 351 11.61 -5.82 -2.35
CA ALA A 351 12.87 -5.12 -2.15
C ALA A 351 13.30 -5.10 -0.68
N ALA A 352 12.34 -4.91 0.24
CA ALA A 352 12.57 -4.92 1.68
C ALA A 352 13.04 -6.29 2.18
N GLY A 353 12.45 -7.39 1.72
CA GLY A 353 12.86 -8.75 2.10
C GLY A 353 14.32 -9.03 1.73
N ILE A 354 14.72 -8.69 0.50
CA ILE A 354 16.11 -8.85 0.05
C ILE A 354 17.06 -7.95 0.86
N ALA A 355 16.64 -6.72 1.12
CA ALA A 355 17.39 -5.78 1.94
C ALA A 355 17.55 -6.27 3.40
N ASN A 356 16.59 -7.02 3.91
CA ASN A 356 16.55 -7.56 5.26
C ASN A 356 17.03 -9.03 5.31
N ASN A 357 18.03 -9.37 4.50
CA ASN A 357 18.66 -10.70 4.47
C ASN A 357 17.68 -11.87 4.24
N GLY A 358 16.59 -11.63 3.51
CA GLY A 358 15.59 -12.65 3.16
C GLY A 358 14.31 -12.57 3.99
N THR A 359 14.34 -11.96 5.18
CA THR A 359 13.15 -11.85 6.04
C THR A 359 12.23 -10.73 5.56
N VAL A 360 10.99 -11.07 5.19
CA VAL A 360 9.95 -10.10 4.84
C VAL A 360 9.21 -9.70 6.12
N MET A 361 9.21 -8.41 6.44
CA MET A 361 8.45 -7.88 7.56
C MET A 361 7.00 -7.61 7.17
N LYS A 362 6.07 -7.84 8.09
CA LYS A 362 4.67 -7.44 7.93
C LYS A 362 4.61 -5.91 7.89
N PRO A 363 4.09 -5.31 6.80
CA PRO A 363 4.06 -3.86 6.70
C PRO A 363 3.05 -3.27 7.68
N TYR A 364 3.35 -2.11 8.24
CA TYR A 364 2.44 -1.40 9.15
C TYR A 364 2.54 0.12 8.99
N LEU A 365 1.45 0.82 9.31
CA LEU A 365 1.32 2.27 9.13
C LEU A 365 1.09 3.03 10.44
N VAL A 366 0.44 2.40 11.43
CA VAL A 366 0.21 2.97 12.75
C VAL A 366 1.42 2.68 13.62
N ASN A 367 2.13 3.72 14.05
CA ASN A 367 3.31 3.62 14.91
C ASN A 367 2.90 3.57 16.39
N LYS A 368 1.93 4.41 16.77
CA LYS A 368 1.50 4.52 18.16
C LYS A 368 0.09 5.12 18.23
N ILE A 369 -0.69 4.65 19.18
CA ILE A 369 -1.97 5.24 19.57
C ILE A 369 -1.85 5.74 20.99
N THR A 370 -2.17 7.02 21.18
CA THR A 370 -2.16 7.66 22.50
C THR A 370 -3.53 8.20 22.81
N ASP A 371 -3.87 8.29 24.09
CA ASP A 371 -5.06 9.01 24.48
C ASP A 371 -4.89 10.54 24.35
N SER A 372 -5.92 11.31 24.72
CA SER A 372 -5.89 12.76 24.60
C SER A 372 -4.93 13.48 25.58
N LYS A 373 -4.38 12.77 26.58
CA LYS A 373 -3.32 13.24 27.50
C LYS A 373 -1.91 12.83 27.05
N GLY A 374 -1.82 11.91 26.08
CA GLY A 374 -0.56 11.43 25.53
C GLY A 374 -0.09 10.10 26.13
N ASP A 375 -0.87 9.48 27.00
CA ASP A 375 -0.56 8.16 27.54
C ASP A 375 -0.76 7.10 26.44
N SER A 376 0.14 6.11 26.40
CA SER A 376 0.11 5.06 25.37
C SER A 376 -1.08 4.13 25.57
N ILE A 377 -1.82 3.87 24.50
CA ILE A 377 -2.87 2.84 24.42
C ILE A 377 -2.31 1.63 23.68
N GLU A 378 -1.63 1.88 22.57
CA GLU A 378 -1.05 0.87 21.70
C GLU A 378 0.26 1.40 21.12
N ASP A 379 1.31 0.57 21.12
CA ASP A 379 2.58 0.83 20.44
C ASP A 379 2.76 -0.23 19.36
N ALA A 380 3.40 0.14 18.24
CA ALA A 380 3.66 -0.81 17.17
C ALA A 380 4.58 -1.95 17.62
N ASP A 381 4.24 -3.16 17.18
CA ASP A 381 5.02 -4.38 17.36
C ASP A 381 5.43 -4.91 15.97
N PRO A 382 6.64 -4.59 15.49
CA PRO A 382 7.15 -5.11 14.22
C PRO A 382 7.19 -6.63 14.19
N GLN A 383 6.56 -7.24 13.19
CA GLN A 383 6.46 -8.70 13.07
C GLN A 383 7.03 -9.19 11.75
N GLU A 384 7.70 -10.33 11.79
CA GLU A 384 8.12 -11.06 10.60
C GLU A 384 6.87 -11.67 9.93
N LEU A 385 6.77 -11.54 8.61
CA LEU A 385 5.73 -12.18 7.81
C LEU A 385 6.20 -13.56 7.33
N SER A 386 7.40 -13.62 6.78
CA SER A 386 7.96 -14.81 6.17
C SER A 386 9.48 -14.71 6.01
N GLU A 387 10.13 -15.85 5.79
CA GLU A 387 11.48 -15.92 5.24
C GLU A 387 11.37 -16.21 3.74
N ALA A 388 11.71 -15.22 2.90
CA ALA A 388 11.53 -15.33 1.47
C ALA A 388 12.65 -16.12 0.79
N VAL A 389 13.88 -15.89 1.22
CA VAL A 389 15.10 -16.53 0.72
C VAL A 389 16.09 -16.67 1.87
N SER A 390 17.08 -17.54 1.73
CA SER A 390 18.20 -17.59 2.66
C SER A 390 19.00 -16.26 2.69
N PRO A 391 19.71 -15.95 3.81
CA PRO A 391 20.61 -14.80 3.87
C PRO A 391 21.72 -14.81 2.81
N GLU A 392 22.17 -16.00 2.40
CA GLU A 392 23.16 -16.16 1.34
C GLU A 392 22.58 -15.72 -0.01
N THR A 393 21.38 -16.21 -0.37
CA THR A 393 20.69 -15.79 -1.60
C THR A 393 20.35 -14.31 -1.58
N ALA A 394 19.92 -13.75 -0.44
CA ALA A 394 19.71 -12.31 -0.29
C ALA A 394 21.01 -11.51 -0.54
N GLY A 395 22.16 -12.03 -0.08
CA GLY A 395 23.49 -11.50 -0.38
C GLY A 395 23.82 -11.49 -1.88
N LYS A 396 23.62 -12.64 -2.55
CA LYS A 396 23.81 -12.81 -4.00
C LYS A 396 22.91 -11.86 -4.81
N LEU A 397 21.63 -11.77 -4.46
CA LEU A 397 20.67 -10.86 -5.11
C LEU A 397 21.03 -9.39 -4.91
N ARG A 398 21.46 -9.02 -3.70
CA ARG A 398 21.92 -7.66 -3.39
C ARG A 398 23.12 -7.27 -4.24
N GLU A 399 24.12 -8.13 -4.39
CA GLU A 399 25.27 -7.89 -5.29
C GLU A 399 24.79 -7.63 -6.73
N MET A 400 23.90 -8.50 -7.23
CA MET A 400 23.38 -8.37 -8.59
C MET A 400 22.57 -7.09 -8.78
N MET A 401 21.72 -6.71 -7.82
CA MET A 401 20.93 -5.49 -7.83
C MET A 401 21.79 -4.22 -7.71
N VAL A 402 22.93 -4.28 -7.01
CA VAL A 402 23.94 -3.21 -7.02
C VAL A 402 24.57 -3.08 -8.41
N SER A 403 24.88 -4.19 -9.09
CA SER A 403 25.43 -4.14 -10.47
C SER A 403 24.43 -3.51 -11.45
N VAL A 404 23.12 -3.77 -11.31
CA VAL A 404 22.08 -3.13 -12.13
C VAL A 404 22.14 -1.60 -12.04
N VAL A 405 22.40 -1.07 -10.84
CA VAL A 405 22.52 0.38 -10.62
C VAL A 405 23.87 0.90 -11.12
N ASN A 406 24.97 0.20 -10.88
CA ASN A 406 26.29 0.72 -11.23
C ASN A 406 26.65 0.60 -12.71
N ASN A 407 26.25 -0.51 -13.33
CA ASN A 407 26.72 -0.92 -14.66
C ASN A 407 25.57 -1.13 -15.65
N GLY A 408 24.32 -1.09 -15.16
CA GLY A 408 23.14 -1.50 -15.89
C GLY A 408 22.13 -0.40 -16.15
N THR A 409 20.88 -0.86 -16.25
CA THR A 409 19.72 -0.03 -16.63
C THR A 409 19.29 1.02 -15.59
N ALA A 410 19.87 1.02 -14.38
CA ALA A 410 19.42 1.86 -13.27
C ALA A 410 20.46 2.92 -12.82
N ASN A 411 21.39 3.32 -13.68
CA ASN A 411 22.45 4.29 -13.37
C ASN A 411 21.95 5.62 -12.77
N LEU A 412 20.79 6.11 -13.19
CA LEU A 412 20.20 7.34 -12.66
C LEU A 412 19.72 7.23 -11.20
N ALA A 413 19.68 6.02 -10.62
CA ALA A 413 19.40 5.80 -9.20
C ALA A 413 20.62 6.00 -8.29
N GLN A 414 21.84 6.18 -8.83
CA GLN A 414 23.06 6.31 -8.03
C GLN A 414 23.03 7.53 -7.10
N ILE A 415 23.38 7.32 -5.84
CA ILE A 415 23.54 8.36 -4.82
C ILE A 415 25.04 8.44 -4.46
N PRO A 416 25.68 9.62 -4.57
CA PRO A 416 27.08 9.76 -4.20
C PRO A 416 27.36 9.31 -2.76
N GLY A 417 28.33 8.41 -2.58
CA GLY A 417 28.73 7.89 -1.27
C GLY A 417 27.79 6.84 -0.67
N VAL A 418 26.72 6.44 -1.38
CA VAL A 418 25.76 5.43 -0.92
C VAL A 418 25.65 4.32 -1.96
N GLN A 419 25.82 3.07 -1.54
CA GLN A 419 25.58 1.93 -2.40
C GLN A 419 24.07 1.72 -2.55
N VAL A 420 23.55 1.80 -3.76
CA VAL A 420 22.12 1.59 -4.05
C VAL A 420 21.97 0.25 -4.77
N ALA A 421 21.05 -0.58 -4.30
CA ALA A 421 20.61 -1.78 -4.99
C ALA A 421 19.25 -1.51 -5.63
N GLY A 422 19.03 -1.94 -6.87
CA GLY A 422 17.72 -1.79 -7.48
C GLY A 422 17.50 -2.56 -8.77
N LYS A 423 16.27 -2.53 -9.25
CA LYS A 423 15.87 -3.11 -10.53
C LYS A 423 14.82 -2.25 -11.19
N THR A 424 15.06 -1.92 -12.46
CA THR A 424 14.06 -1.28 -13.34
C THR A 424 13.06 -2.29 -13.87
N GLY A 425 11.84 -1.83 -14.11
CA GLY A 425 10.83 -2.55 -14.85
C GLY A 425 10.23 -1.67 -15.93
N THR A 426 9.97 -2.28 -17.07
CA THR A 426 9.11 -1.72 -18.10
C THR A 426 8.07 -2.79 -18.35
N ALA A 427 6.82 -2.51 -17.99
CA ALA A 427 5.72 -3.46 -18.18
C ALA A 427 4.90 -3.00 -19.38
N GLU A 428 4.88 -3.83 -20.42
CA GLU A 428 4.10 -3.53 -21.62
C GLU A 428 2.63 -3.45 -21.26
N THR A 429 1.94 -2.50 -21.87
CA THR A 429 0.48 -2.42 -21.83
C THR A 429 -0.05 -2.77 -23.22
N SER A 430 -1.34 -2.56 -23.49
CA SER A 430 -1.91 -2.77 -24.84
C SER A 430 -1.11 -2.01 -25.92
N ASP A 431 -1.01 -2.57 -27.13
CA ASP A 431 -0.16 -2.16 -28.26
C ASP A 431 -0.10 -0.65 -28.61
N ASN A 432 -1.06 0.16 -28.18
CA ASN A 432 -1.13 1.61 -28.42
C ASN A 432 -0.98 2.48 -27.16
N ARG A 433 -0.52 1.92 -26.05
CA ARG A 433 -0.28 2.66 -24.81
C ARG A 433 1.19 2.52 -24.40
N PRO A 434 1.83 3.61 -23.91
CA PRO A 434 3.16 3.51 -23.34
C PRO A 434 3.23 2.41 -22.27
N PRO A 435 4.40 1.85 -21.97
CA PRO A 435 4.54 0.91 -20.87
C PRO A 435 4.42 1.61 -19.50
N HIS A 436 4.17 0.83 -18.45
CA HIS A 436 4.38 1.30 -17.08
C HIS A 436 5.87 1.28 -16.75
N ALA A 437 6.35 2.35 -16.14
CA ALA A 437 7.72 2.47 -15.68
C ALA A 437 7.79 2.11 -14.20
N TRP A 438 8.54 1.05 -13.88
CA TRP A 438 8.74 0.54 -12.54
C TRP A 438 10.18 0.71 -12.09
N PHE A 439 10.36 0.90 -10.80
CA PHE A 439 11.66 0.72 -10.16
C PHE A 439 11.46 0.23 -8.72
N ILE A 440 12.19 -0.81 -8.35
CA ILE A 440 12.34 -1.24 -6.95
C ILE A 440 13.78 -1.03 -6.52
N SER A 441 14.00 -0.62 -5.28
CA SER A 441 15.34 -0.35 -4.77
C SER A 441 15.41 -0.39 -3.26
N PHE A 442 16.63 -0.45 -2.73
CA PHE A 442 16.91 -0.20 -1.33
C PHE A 442 18.31 0.40 -1.15
N ALA A 443 18.47 1.15 -0.07
CA ALA A 443 19.73 1.81 0.25
C ALA A 443 19.89 2.11 1.76
N PRO A 444 21.15 2.26 2.22
CA PRO A 444 22.38 1.74 1.61
C PRO A 444 22.32 0.21 1.47
N ALA A 445 22.86 -0.37 0.42
CA ALA A 445 22.75 -1.81 0.19
C ALA A 445 23.44 -2.65 1.28
N ASN A 446 24.51 -2.13 1.88
CA ASN A 446 25.25 -2.78 2.96
C ASN A 446 24.61 -2.66 4.35
N ASP A 447 23.83 -1.60 4.60
CA ASP A 447 23.04 -1.44 5.82
C ASP A 447 21.69 -0.77 5.48
N PRO A 448 20.71 -1.53 4.95
CA PRO A 448 19.51 -0.92 4.40
C PRO A 448 18.64 -0.22 5.44
N GLN A 449 18.28 1.04 5.15
CA GLN A 449 17.42 1.88 5.97
C GLN A 449 16.06 2.13 5.31
N ILE A 450 15.99 2.00 3.99
CA ILE A 450 14.80 2.23 3.18
C ILE A 450 14.79 1.27 1.97
N ALA A 451 13.64 0.68 1.70
CA ALA A 451 13.28 0.04 0.44
C ALA A 451 12.13 0.81 -0.22
N VAL A 452 12.18 0.98 -1.54
CA VAL A 452 11.24 1.79 -2.31
C VAL A 452 10.75 1.01 -3.52
N ALA A 453 9.45 1.09 -3.80
CA ALA A 453 8.88 0.75 -5.10
C ALA A 453 8.15 1.96 -5.69
N VAL A 454 8.40 2.22 -6.97
CA VAL A 454 7.80 3.31 -7.72
C VAL A 454 7.17 2.75 -8.98
N ILE A 455 5.92 3.11 -9.23
CA ILE A 455 5.27 2.93 -10.53
C ILE A 455 4.87 4.30 -11.08
N VAL A 456 5.17 4.50 -12.36
CA VAL A 456 4.63 5.58 -13.16
C VAL A 456 3.78 4.98 -14.27
N GLU A 457 2.48 5.29 -14.24
CA GLU A 457 1.51 4.74 -15.18
C GLU A 457 1.66 5.34 -16.58
N SER A 458 1.22 4.56 -17.56
CA SER A 458 1.17 5.01 -18.95
C SER A 458 -0.02 5.91 -19.20
N GLY A 459 0.17 6.94 -20.03
CA GLY A 459 -0.92 7.74 -20.60
C GLY A 459 -1.02 9.22 -20.17
N ALA A 460 -0.10 9.75 -19.36
CA ALA A 460 -0.14 11.15 -18.92
C ALA A 460 0.81 12.10 -19.71
N ALA A 461 0.89 11.95 -21.03
CA ALA A 461 1.48 12.85 -22.06
C ALA A 461 2.64 12.29 -22.91
N ASN A 462 2.62 12.74 -24.17
CA ASN A 462 3.55 12.75 -25.30
C ASN A 462 5.06 12.56 -25.04
N VAL A 463 5.46 11.45 -24.44
CA VAL A 463 6.85 11.00 -24.49
C VAL A 463 6.82 9.67 -25.24
N GLY A 464 7.63 9.55 -26.29
CA GLY A 464 7.72 8.34 -27.11
C GLY A 464 8.23 7.13 -26.31
N ALA A 465 8.82 6.16 -26.99
CA ALA A 465 9.35 4.92 -26.43
C ALA A 465 10.43 5.08 -25.31
N GLU A 466 10.69 6.29 -24.82
CA GLU A 466 11.68 6.65 -23.78
C GLU A 466 11.17 6.51 -22.33
N ALA A 467 9.89 6.16 -22.12
CA ALA A 467 9.30 5.90 -20.80
C ALA A 467 9.78 4.54 -20.21
N THR A 468 11.07 4.45 -19.92
CA THR A 468 11.67 3.28 -19.25
C THR A 468 11.73 3.48 -17.74
N GLY A 469 11.65 2.39 -16.97
CA GLY A 469 11.81 2.43 -15.50
C GLY A 469 13.07 3.18 -15.04
N GLY A 470 14.17 3.08 -15.80
CA GLY A 470 15.45 3.73 -15.49
C GLY A 470 15.46 5.25 -15.65
N HIS A 471 14.71 5.80 -16.62
CA HIS A 471 14.69 7.24 -16.88
C HIS A 471 13.61 7.98 -16.07
N THR A 472 12.53 7.30 -15.71
CA THR A 472 11.40 7.93 -15.01
C THR A 472 11.31 7.53 -13.55
N ALA A 473 11.27 6.23 -13.24
CA ALA A 473 10.99 5.76 -11.88
C ALA A 473 12.24 5.76 -10.96
N ALA A 474 13.42 5.46 -11.50
CA ALA A 474 14.68 5.44 -10.75
C ALA A 474 15.08 6.80 -10.15
N PRO A 475 15.03 7.94 -10.88
CA PRO A 475 15.31 9.25 -10.31
C PRO A 475 14.34 9.64 -9.18
N ILE A 476 13.07 9.25 -9.28
CA ILE A 476 12.05 9.49 -8.24
C ILE A 476 12.44 8.73 -6.97
N ALA A 477 12.76 7.44 -7.07
CA ALA A 477 13.19 6.64 -5.92
C ALA A 477 14.47 7.20 -5.27
N LYS A 478 15.43 7.64 -6.09
CA LYS A 478 16.65 8.29 -5.62
C LYS A 478 16.35 9.48 -4.71
N GLN A 479 15.45 10.39 -5.12
CA GLN A 479 15.10 11.56 -4.29
C GLN A 479 14.50 11.17 -2.94
N VAL A 480 13.68 10.12 -2.90
CA VAL A 480 13.08 9.61 -1.66
C VAL A 480 14.13 8.95 -0.76
N MET A 481 15.01 8.12 -1.33
CA MET A 481 16.12 7.52 -0.58
C MET A 481 17.03 8.61 -0.01
N GLU A 482 17.39 9.63 -0.80
CA GLU A 482 18.17 10.77 -0.30
C GLU A 482 17.47 11.51 0.85
N ALA A 483 16.15 11.69 0.79
CA ALA A 483 15.38 12.37 1.85
C ALA A 483 15.37 11.61 3.18
N VAL A 484 15.53 10.28 3.15
CA VAL A 484 15.66 9.45 4.36
C VAL A 484 17.10 9.37 4.85
N LEU A 485 18.07 9.28 3.93
CA LEU A 485 19.48 9.07 4.27
C LEU A 485 20.22 10.37 4.63
N LYS A 486 19.74 11.53 4.17
CA LYS A 486 20.24 12.84 4.61
C LYS A 486 19.66 13.11 6.00
N ASN A 487 20.49 12.98 7.04
CA ASN A 487 20.15 13.37 8.40
C ASN A 487 19.73 14.83 8.46
#